data_AF-A0A1S1YW07-F1
#
_entry.id   AF-A0A1S1YW07-F1
#
_cell.length_a   1.000
_cell.length_b   1.000
_cell.length_c   1.000
_cell.angle_alpha   90.00
_cell.angle_beta   90.00
_cell.angle_gamma   90.00
#
_symmetry.space_group_name_H-M   'P 1'
#
loop_
_entity.id
_entity.type
_entity.pdbx_description
1 polymer ?
#
loop_
_entity_poly.entity_id
_entity_poly.type
_entity_poly.pdbx_seq_one_letter_code
_entity_poly.pdbx_strand_id
1 'polypeptide(L)'
;MKNYKHILLLFLLPYSLIAQDSTKDPLQKYWKLRVNLSTYVAQKEGIDIDPKYIYYDFMNLPIGIPFNYLEYIRLDKYQYVDVDNDKLILPAYQAYIDMKKAGSIHNAIINIKSSYRNKSTQVYMMNKYGDQHAEKPGYSEHHLLTTIDIRYCGENTKLFLWLLTHAHEYGWIPSYYFRKDSQIRKEAWHWRFVGKDAAQWYRSTWENEYKAEIIRLEHI
;
A
#
# COMPACT_ATOMS: atom_id res chain seq x y z
N MET A 1 23.15 62.91 13.03
CA MET A 1 23.60 61.51 12.91
C MET A 1 22.42 60.61 13.24
N LYS A 2 21.83 59.92 12.24
CA LYS A 2 20.63 59.08 12.40
C LYS A 2 21.05 57.63 12.64
N ASN A 3 20.63 57.06 13.78
CA ASN A 3 20.80 55.65 14.12
C ASN A 3 19.76 54.81 13.37
N TYR A 4 20.20 53.97 12.45
CA TYR A 4 19.36 52.95 11.82
C TYR A 4 19.41 51.67 12.66
N LYS A 5 18.29 51.33 13.31
CA LYS A 5 18.06 49.98 13.83
C LYS A 5 17.70 49.08 12.65
N HIS A 6 18.56 48.12 12.33
CA HIS A 6 18.22 47.06 11.38
C HIS A 6 17.32 46.03 12.07
N ILE A 7 16.04 46.03 11.71
CA ILE A 7 15.10 44.96 12.02
C ILE A 7 15.39 43.83 11.03
N LEU A 8 15.96 42.73 11.53
CA LEU A 8 16.14 41.50 10.76
C LEU A 8 14.76 40.81 10.68
N LEU A 9 14.03 41.02 9.58
CA LEU A 9 12.86 40.22 9.27
C LEU A 9 13.34 38.81 8.86
N LEU A 10 13.23 37.86 9.78
CA LEU A 10 13.28 36.43 9.46
C LEU A 10 12.02 36.09 8.65
N PHE A 11 12.15 36.06 7.33
CA PHE A 11 11.20 35.37 6.47
C PHE A 11 11.30 33.87 6.79
N LEU A 12 10.32 33.36 7.53
CA LEU A 12 10.01 31.94 7.59
C LEU A 12 9.58 31.52 6.18
N LEU A 13 10.53 31.02 5.39
CA LEU A 13 10.22 30.23 4.21
C LEU A 13 9.39 29.03 4.68
N PRO A 14 8.19 28.78 4.14
CA PRO A 14 7.54 27.50 4.37
C PRO A 14 8.48 26.45 3.77
N TYR A 15 8.91 25.48 4.57
CA TYR A 15 9.55 24.27 4.07
C TYR A 15 8.52 23.55 3.19
N SER A 16 8.44 23.93 1.91
CA SER A 16 7.99 23.04 0.86
C SER A 16 9.08 21.99 0.70
N LEU A 17 8.88 20.83 1.34
CA LEU A 17 9.57 19.60 0.99
C LEU A 17 9.18 19.25 -0.44
N ILE A 18 9.89 19.85 -1.39
CA ILE A 18 9.87 19.45 -2.79
C ILE A 18 10.48 18.06 -2.80
N ALA A 19 9.64 17.05 -3.04
CA ALA A 19 10.06 15.75 -3.53
C ALA A 19 10.67 15.91 -4.94
N GLN A 20 11.90 16.41 -5.00
CA GLN A 20 12.82 16.32 -6.14
C GLN A 20 13.76 15.16 -5.78
N ASP A 21 13.91 14.07 -6.51
CA ASP A 21 13.80 13.84 -7.95
C ASP A 21 13.52 12.32 -8.14
N SER A 22 12.39 11.92 -8.74
CA SER A 22 12.21 10.54 -9.23
C SER A 22 11.29 10.52 -10.45
N THR A 23 11.62 11.37 -11.41
CA THR A 23 11.09 11.29 -12.78
C THR A 23 12.11 10.43 -13.54
N LYS A 24 11.82 9.36 -14.31
CA LYS A 24 10.78 9.08 -15.30
C LYS A 24 10.81 7.56 -15.60
N ASP A 25 9.65 7.01 -15.98
CA ASP A 25 9.40 5.71 -16.66
C ASP A 25 8.92 4.48 -15.84
N PRO A 26 9.59 3.97 -14.79
CA PRO A 26 9.10 2.80 -14.05
C PRO A 26 7.79 3.05 -13.29
N LEU A 27 7.69 4.21 -12.62
CA LEU A 27 6.44 4.67 -11.99
C LEU A 27 5.30 4.80 -13.01
N GLN A 28 5.62 5.07 -14.29
CA GLN A 28 4.61 5.10 -15.35
C GLN A 28 4.02 3.73 -15.68
N LYS A 29 4.83 2.67 -15.62
CA LYS A 29 4.43 1.31 -15.97
C LYS A 29 3.50 0.69 -14.93
N TYR A 30 3.71 1.01 -13.65
CA TYR A 30 2.93 0.44 -12.55
C TYR A 30 1.64 1.20 -12.26
N TRP A 31 1.52 2.50 -12.55
CA TRP A 31 0.22 3.19 -12.43
C TRP A 31 -0.80 2.63 -13.42
N LYS A 32 -0.39 2.29 -14.65
CA LYS A 32 -1.29 1.68 -15.65
C LYS A 32 -1.87 0.38 -15.11
N LEU A 33 -1.02 -0.51 -14.59
CA LEU A 33 -1.46 -1.77 -13.97
C LEU A 33 -2.49 -1.52 -12.87
N ARG A 34 -2.24 -0.55 -11.98
CA ARG A 34 -3.14 -0.22 -10.87
C ARG A 34 -4.47 0.37 -11.34
N VAL A 35 -4.45 1.26 -12.32
CA VAL A 35 -5.66 1.80 -12.95
C VAL A 35 -6.49 0.68 -13.58
N ASN A 36 -5.87 -0.33 -14.21
CA ASN A 36 -6.62 -1.46 -14.79
C ASN A 36 -7.24 -2.37 -13.75
N LEU A 37 -6.49 -2.65 -12.68
CA LEU A 37 -6.94 -3.49 -11.59
C LEU A 37 -8.08 -2.82 -10.83
N SER A 38 -7.99 -1.50 -10.67
CA SER A 38 -9.15 -0.68 -10.34
C SER A 38 -10.21 -0.97 -11.39
N THR A 39 -10.12 -0.57 -12.66
CA THR A 39 -11.14 -0.75 -13.73
C THR A 39 -11.82 -2.13 -13.83
N TYR A 40 -11.12 -3.22 -13.55
CA TYR A 40 -11.72 -4.56 -13.44
C TYR A 40 -12.69 -4.70 -12.26
N VAL A 41 -12.32 -4.18 -11.08
CA VAL A 41 -13.07 -4.36 -9.83
C VAL A 41 -14.50 -3.86 -9.94
N ALA A 42 -14.80 -2.61 -10.31
CA ALA A 42 -16.19 -2.17 -10.44
C ALA A 42 -16.89 -2.60 -11.71
N GLN A 43 -16.20 -2.94 -12.80
CA GLN A 43 -16.88 -3.65 -13.88
C GLN A 43 -17.46 -4.97 -13.35
N LYS A 44 -16.71 -5.68 -12.50
CA LYS A 44 -17.13 -6.94 -11.88
C LYS A 44 -18.07 -6.77 -10.69
N GLU A 45 -17.85 -5.74 -9.87
CA GLU A 45 -18.47 -5.60 -8.54
C GLU A 45 -19.56 -4.51 -8.50
N GLY A 46 -19.74 -3.73 -9.58
CA GLY A 46 -20.77 -2.67 -9.67
C GLY A 46 -20.62 -1.62 -8.58
N ILE A 47 -19.42 -1.05 -8.43
CA ILE A 47 -19.10 -0.03 -7.42
C ILE A 47 -18.84 1.31 -8.12
N ASP A 48 -19.75 2.26 -7.92
CA ASP A 48 -19.56 3.66 -8.33
C ASP A 48 -19.07 4.45 -7.11
N ILE A 49 -17.92 5.11 -7.26
CA ILE A 49 -17.38 6.04 -6.26
C ILE A 49 -17.56 7.44 -6.84
N ASP A 50 -18.02 8.41 -6.05
CA ASP A 50 -18.12 9.79 -6.51
C ASP A 50 -16.70 10.39 -6.63
N PRO A 51 -16.30 10.96 -7.78
CA PRO A 51 -14.97 11.54 -8.01
C PRO A 51 -14.50 12.57 -6.96
N LYS A 52 -15.44 13.19 -6.22
CA LYS A 52 -15.08 14.12 -5.13
C LYS A 52 -14.51 13.44 -3.88
N TYR A 53 -14.63 12.11 -3.76
CA TYR A 53 -14.14 11.32 -2.64
C TYR A 53 -12.94 10.45 -3.00
N ILE A 54 -12.25 10.78 -4.09
CA ILE A 54 -11.00 10.13 -4.44
C ILE A 54 -9.96 10.43 -3.34
N TYR A 55 -9.62 9.40 -2.57
CA TYR A 55 -8.50 9.46 -1.63
C TYR A 55 -7.20 9.28 -2.41
N TYR A 56 -6.06 9.62 -1.83
CA TYR A 56 -4.75 9.30 -2.40
C TYR A 56 -4.01 8.37 -1.44
N ASP A 57 -3.31 7.37 -1.98
CA ASP A 57 -2.36 6.54 -1.26
C ASP A 57 -1.13 7.37 -0.93
N PHE A 58 -0.28 6.75 -0.14
CA PHE A 58 0.99 7.31 0.27
C PHE A 58 1.91 7.67 -0.92
N MET A 59 1.73 7.11 -2.12
CA MET A 59 2.45 7.53 -3.33
C MET A 59 1.83 8.77 -3.99
N ASN A 60 0.86 9.40 -3.32
CA ASN A 60 -0.01 10.43 -3.88
C ASN A 60 -0.78 9.92 -5.12
N LEU A 61 -1.10 8.62 -5.17
CA LEU A 61 -1.88 8.00 -6.23
C LEU A 61 -3.28 7.69 -5.74
N PRO A 62 -4.33 7.89 -6.53
CA PRO A 62 -5.67 7.83 -5.97
C PRO A 62 -6.08 6.43 -5.44
N ILE A 63 -6.45 6.33 -4.15
CA ILE A 63 -7.14 5.21 -3.47
C ILE A 63 -8.64 5.35 -3.70
N GLY A 64 -9.28 4.26 -4.09
CA GLY A 64 -10.72 4.24 -4.34
C GLY A 64 -11.10 4.98 -5.62
N ILE A 65 -10.30 4.89 -6.69
CA ILE A 65 -10.70 5.42 -8.00
C ILE A 65 -12.00 4.75 -8.45
N PRO A 66 -13.06 5.52 -8.74
CA PRO A 66 -14.09 5.13 -9.68
C PRO A 66 -13.57 5.22 -11.13
N PHE A 67 -13.36 4.06 -11.74
CA PHE A 67 -13.98 3.66 -13.01
C PHE A 67 -14.58 4.74 -13.89
N ASN A 68 -13.76 5.60 -14.48
CA ASN A 68 -13.99 6.12 -15.82
C ASN A 68 -12.75 6.84 -16.33
N TYR A 69 -11.80 6.05 -16.84
CA TYR A 69 -11.12 6.41 -18.07
C TYR A 69 -11.17 5.17 -18.97
N LEU A 70 -12.24 5.15 -19.77
CA LEU A 70 -12.36 4.32 -20.95
C LEU A 70 -11.26 4.76 -21.90
N GLU A 71 -10.19 3.98 -21.95
CA GLU A 71 -9.46 3.57 -23.15
C GLU A 71 -8.12 3.01 -22.70
N TYR A 72 -7.80 1.81 -23.17
CA TYR A 72 -6.67 0.99 -22.72
C TYR A 72 -6.89 0.43 -21.32
N ILE A 73 -7.40 -0.80 -21.21
CA ILE A 73 -6.56 -2.00 -21.09
C ILE A 73 -7.40 -3.27 -21.32
N ARG A 74 -6.80 -4.21 -22.04
CA ARG A 74 -7.31 -5.53 -22.39
C ARG A 74 -7.23 -6.48 -21.17
N LEU A 75 -8.35 -6.63 -20.47
CA LEU A 75 -8.50 -7.43 -19.23
C LEU A 75 -8.52 -8.95 -19.45
N ASP A 76 -8.70 -9.40 -20.70
CA ASP A 76 -8.60 -10.80 -21.15
C ASP A 76 -7.21 -11.44 -20.91
N LYS A 77 -6.23 -10.64 -20.47
CA LYS A 77 -4.83 -11.07 -20.29
C LYS A 77 -4.34 -11.17 -18.85
N TYR A 78 -5.09 -10.71 -17.84
CA TYR A 78 -4.63 -10.79 -16.45
C TYR A 78 -5.06 -12.11 -15.80
N GLN A 79 -4.10 -13.03 -15.70
CA GLN A 79 -4.27 -14.27 -14.95
C GLN A 79 -4.20 -13.97 -13.44
N TYR A 80 -5.19 -14.44 -12.69
CA TYR A 80 -5.12 -14.55 -11.23
C TYR A 80 -4.94 -16.02 -10.85
N VAL A 81 -4.39 -16.23 -9.67
CA VAL A 81 -4.08 -17.55 -9.12
C VAL A 81 -4.84 -17.68 -7.80
N ASP A 82 -5.54 -18.80 -7.64
CA ASP A 82 -6.12 -19.19 -6.37
C ASP A 82 -4.99 -19.64 -5.42
N VAL A 83 -4.97 -19.11 -4.21
CA VAL A 83 -4.00 -19.41 -3.16
C VAL A 83 -4.77 -19.86 -1.94
N ASP A 84 -4.84 -21.16 -1.72
CA ASP A 84 -5.75 -21.78 -0.75
C ASP A 84 -7.22 -21.34 -1.02
N ASN A 85 -7.81 -20.56 -0.12
CA ASN A 85 -9.18 -20.01 -0.26
C ASN A 85 -9.19 -18.54 -0.74
N ASP A 86 -8.03 -18.00 -1.12
CA ASP A 86 -7.80 -16.60 -1.46
C ASP A 86 -7.33 -16.45 -2.92
N LYS A 87 -7.15 -15.21 -3.40
CA LYS A 87 -6.76 -14.94 -4.79
C LYS A 87 -5.76 -13.80 -4.89
N LEU A 88 -4.79 -13.95 -5.77
CA LEU A 88 -3.83 -12.91 -6.15
C LEU A 88 -3.70 -12.82 -7.67
N ILE A 89 -3.39 -11.65 -8.20
CA ILE A 89 -2.92 -11.56 -9.58
C ILE A 89 -1.58 -12.28 -9.72
N LEU A 90 -1.31 -12.88 -10.88
CA LEU A 90 -0.13 -13.71 -11.10
C LEU A 90 1.20 -13.04 -10.68
N PRO A 91 1.47 -11.75 -10.98
CA PRO A 91 2.70 -11.10 -10.51
C PRO A 91 2.81 -11.00 -8.98
N ALA A 92 1.69 -10.70 -8.29
CA ALA A 92 1.66 -10.65 -6.84
C ALA A 92 1.82 -12.06 -6.24
N TYR A 93 1.18 -13.07 -6.84
CA TYR A 93 1.35 -14.46 -6.44
C TYR A 93 2.81 -14.90 -6.51
N GLN A 94 3.48 -14.66 -7.64
CA GLN A 94 4.89 -15.04 -7.81
C GLN A 94 5.78 -14.35 -6.77
N ALA A 95 5.58 -13.04 -6.58
CA ALA A 95 6.29 -12.27 -5.56
C ALA A 95 6.03 -12.79 -4.13
N TYR A 96 4.80 -13.21 -3.82
CA TYR A 96 4.47 -13.82 -2.54
C TYR A 96 5.21 -15.16 -2.34
N ILE A 97 5.26 -16.03 -3.35
CA ILE A 97 5.97 -17.31 -3.26
C ILE A 97 7.47 -17.09 -3.02
N ASP A 98 8.08 -16.15 -3.76
CA ASP A 98 9.50 -15.82 -3.60
C ASP A 98 9.79 -15.28 -2.19
N MET A 99 8.97 -14.33 -1.72
CA MET A 99 9.07 -13.74 -0.37
C MET A 99 8.86 -14.80 0.72
N LYS A 100 7.85 -15.67 0.57
CA LYS A 100 7.56 -16.76 1.51
C LYS A 100 8.72 -17.74 1.62
N LYS A 101 9.32 -18.11 0.48
CA LYS A 101 10.49 -18.99 0.45
C LYS A 101 11.67 -18.36 1.18
N ALA A 102 11.98 -17.10 0.88
CA ALA A 102 13.07 -16.37 1.54
C ALA A 102 12.84 -16.24 3.05
N GLY A 103 11.62 -15.84 3.47
CA GLY A 103 11.27 -15.71 4.89
C GLY A 103 11.40 -17.02 5.65
N SER A 104 11.01 -18.15 5.05
CA SER A 104 11.10 -19.47 5.70
C SER A 104 12.52 -19.87 6.10
N ILE A 105 13.55 -19.46 5.34
CA ILE A 105 14.96 -19.70 5.66
C ILE A 105 15.37 -19.00 6.97
N HIS A 106 14.71 -17.90 7.29
CA HIS A 106 14.97 -17.07 8.47
C HIS A 106 13.89 -17.24 9.57
N ASN A 107 13.10 -18.34 9.54
CA ASN A 107 11.97 -18.59 10.43
C ASN A 107 10.86 -17.51 10.40
N ALA A 108 10.82 -16.68 9.35
CA ALA A 108 9.72 -15.76 9.08
C ALA A 108 8.63 -16.49 8.29
N ILE A 109 7.68 -17.10 9.01
CA ILE A 109 6.62 -17.91 8.40
C ILE A 109 5.49 -16.99 7.88
N ILE A 110 5.47 -16.81 6.56
CA ILE A 110 4.50 -15.93 5.88
C ILE A 110 3.35 -16.76 5.32
N ASN A 111 2.20 -16.70 5.99
CA ASN A 111 0.97 -17.35 5.56
C ASN A 111 -0.16 -16.35 5.40
N ILE A 112 -0.89 -16.44 4.28
CA ILE A 112 -2.05 -15.58 4.02
C ILE A 112 -3.18 -15.94 4.98
N LYS A 113 -3.75 -14.92 5.63
CA LYS A 113 -4.99 -14.99 6.40
C LYS A 113 -6.18 -14.52 5.57
N SER A 114 -5.97 -13.50 4.75
CA SER A 114 -6.97 -12.94 3.84
C SER A 114 -6.26 -12.24 2.69
N SER A 115 -6.79 -12.35 1.48
CA SER A 115 -6.34 -11.61 0.30
C SER A 115 -7.55 -11.01 -0.40
N TYR A 116 -7.90 -11.43 -1.61
CA TYR A 116 -9.01 -10.82 -2.34
C TYR A 116 -10.34 -10.82 -1.56
N ARG A 117 -10.95 -9.64 -1.48
CA ARG A 117 -12.30 -9.46 -0.97
C ARG A 117 -13.16 -8.88 -2.07
N ASN A 118 -14.31 -9.51 -2.32
CA ASN A 118 -15.34 -8.93 -3.18
C ASN A 118 -16.14 -7.88 -2.37
N LYS A 119 -17.10 -7.22 -3.03
CA LYS A 119 -17.94 -6.18 -2.38
C LYS A 119 -18.69 -6.69 -1.16
N SER A 120 -19.33 -7.86 -1.25
CA SER A 120 -20.15 -8.40 -0.16
C SER A 120 -19.31 -8.78 1.06
N THR A 121 -18.13 -9.37 0.85
CA THR A 121 -17.16 -9.61 1.92
C THR A 121 -16.72 -8.28 2.56
N GLN A 122 -16.46 -7.24 1.77
CA GLN A 122 -16.05 -5.95 2.33
C GLN A 122 -17.18 -5.25 3.11
N VAL A 123 -18.43 -5.35 2.66
CA VAL A 123 -19.61 -4.90 3.43
C VAL A 123 -19.67 -5.62 4.78
N TYR A 124 -19.49 -6.93 4.79
CA TYR A 124 -19.45 -7.70 6.04
C TYR A 124 -18.33 -7.22 6.97
N MET A 125 -17.11 -7.02 6.45
CA MET A 125 -15.99 -6.51 7.25
C MET A 125 -16.27 -5.12 7.84
N MET A 126 -16.81 -4.21 7.02
CA MET A 126 -17.19 -2.86 7.46
C MET A 126 -18.24 -2.90 8.59
N ASN A 127 -19.30 -3.69 8.43
CA ASN A 127 -20.35 -3.82 9.44
C ASN A 127 -19.84 -4.45 10.74
N LYS A 128 -18.84 -5.34 10.65
CA LYS A 128 -18.30 -6.06 11.80
C LYS A 128 -17.29 -5.24 12.59
N TYR A 129 -16.40 -4.53 11.90
CA TYR A 129 -15.23 -3.91 12.53
C TYR A 129 -15.29 -2.37 12.59
N GLY A 130 -16.19 -1.76 11.81
CA GLY A 130 -16.32 -0.31 11.74
C GLY A 130 -15.23 0.36 10.92
N ASP A 131 -15.35 1.69 10.83
CA ASP A 131 -14.65 2.55 9.89
C ASP A 131 -13.19 2.87 10.26
N GLN A 132 -12.76 2.51 11.46
CA GLN A 132 -11.35 2.57 11.90
C GLN A 132 -10.55 1.30 11.57
N HIS A 133 -11.25 0.23 11.17
CA HIS A 133 -10.69 -1.11 11.04
C HIS A 133 -10.96 -1.75 9.67
N ALA A 134 -11.91 -1.21 8.91
CA ALA A 134 -12.24 -1.68 7.59
C ALA A 134 -12.55 -0.48 6.70
N GLU A 135 -12.00 -0.50 5.49
CA GLU A 135 -12.34 0.47 4.47
C GLU A 135 -13.79 0.27 3.98
N LYS A 136 -14.41 1.37 3.52
CA LYS A 136 -15.70 1.28 2.84
C LYS A 136 -15.58 0.38 1.59
N PRO A 137 -16.62 -0.38 1.23
CA PRO A 137 -16.64 -1.15 -0.02
C PRO A 137 -16.27 -0.27 -1.22
N GLY A 138 -15.32 -0.72 -2.04
CA GLY A 138 -14.74 0.07 -3.14
C GLY A 138 -13.41 0.76 -2.83
N TYR A 139 -13.10 0.99 -1.54
CA TYR A 139 -11.89 1.68 -1.10
C TYR A 139 -10.83 0.74 -0.52
N SER A 140 -11.20 -0.52 -0.25
CA SER A 140 -10.26 -1.52 0.27
C SER A 140 -9.26 -1.98 -0.79
N GLU A 141 -7.98 -2.03 -0.44
CA GLU A 141 -6.94 -2.57 -1.31
C GLU A 141 -7.12 -4.08 -1.61
N HIS A 142 -7.84 -4.81 -0.73
CA HIS A 142 -8.18 -6.21 -0.95
C HIS A 142 -9.02 -6.44 -2.21
N HIS A 143 -9.71 -5.43 -2.73
CA HIS A 143 -10.42 -5.55 -4.00
C HIS A 143 -9.46 -5.77 -5.18
N LEU A 144 -8.21 -5.32 -5.07
CA LEU A 144 -7.30 -5.19 -6.20
C LEU A 144 -6.49 -6.46 -6.50
N LEU A 145 -6.77 -7.59 -5.83
CA LEU A 145 -6.06 -8.87 -5.99
C LEU A 145 -4.53 -8.77 -5.76
N THR A 146 -4.10 -7.76 -5.02
CA THR A 146 -2.68 -7.43 -4.80
C THR A 146 -2.32 -7.28 -3.33
N THR A 147 -3.24 -7.62 -2.42
CA THR A 147 -3.09 -7.35 -0.99
C THR A 147 -3.20 -8.65 -0.22
N ILE A 148 -2.38 -8.80 0.81
CA ILE A 148 -2.44 -9.92 1.74
C ILE A 148 -2.44 -9.40 3.17
N ASP A 149 -3.30 -10.00 3.99
CA ASP A 149 -3.17 -9.99 5.44
C ASP A 149 -2.36 -11.21 5.86
N ILE A 150 -1.27 -11.00 6.58
CA ILE A 150 -0.36 -12.06 7.00
C ILE A 150 -0.75 -12.55 8.40
N ARG A 151 -0.94 -13.86 8.55
CA ARG A 151 -1.28 -14.49 9.82
C ARG A 151 -0.15 -14.32 10.84
N TYR A 152 -0.51 -14.03 12.09
CA TYR A 152 0.42 -13.85 13.21
C TYR A 152 1.45 -12.72 13.05
N CYS A 153 1.28 -11.84 12.06
CA CYS A 153 2.10 -10.65 11.89
C CYS A 153 1.56 -9.51 12.75
N GLY A 154 1.98 -9.50 14.02
CA GLY A 154 1.70 -8.41 14.96
C GLY A 154 2.83 -7.39 14.99
N GLU A 155 2.52 -6.18 15.46
CA GLU A 155 3.46 -5.04 15.55
C GLU A 155 4.73 -5.32 16.36
N ASN A 156 4.71 -6.29 17.30
CA ASN A 156 5.86 -6.64 18.14
C ASN A 156 6.42 -8.05 17.83
N THR A 157 6.34 -8.48 16.56
CA THR A 157 6.76 -9.84 16.17
C THR A 157 8.03 -9.81 15.34
N LYS A 158 8.85 -10.87 15.48
CA LYS A 158 10.02 -11.11 14.60
C LYS A 158 9.63 -11.24 13.13
N LEU A 159 8.41 -11.75 12.86
CA LEU A 159 7.85 -11.80 11.51
C LEU A 159 7.69 -10.38 10.94
N PHE A 160 7.13 -9.46 11.71
CA PHE A 160 6.97 -8.08 11.28
C PHE A 160 8.32 -7.38 11.06
N LEU A 161 9.30 -7.60 11.95
CA LEU A 161 10.67 -7.12 11.76
C LEU A 161 11.28 -7.62 10.44
N TRP A 162 11.16 -8.92 10.16
CA TRP A 162 11.67 -9.51 8.92
C TRP A 162 10.99 -8.89 7.69
N LEU A 163 9.66 -8.73 7.72
CA LEU A 163 8.90 -8.15 6.63
C LEU A 163 9.27 -6.68 6.40
N LEU A 164 9.37 -5.88 7.47
CA LEU A 164 9.84 -4.50 7.35
C LEU A 164 11.22 -4.46 6.69
N THR A 165 12.11 -5.39 7.01
CA THR A 165 13.46 -5.41 6.47
C THR A 165 13.50 -5.86 5.00
N HIS A 166 12.71 -6.86 4.60
CA HIS A 166 12.94 -7.57 3.34
C HIS A 166 11.77 -7.52 2.33
N ALA A 167 10.54 -7.28 2.76
CA ALA A 167 9.37 -7.43 1.89
C ALA A 167 9.43 -6.52 0.63
N HIS A 168 10.04 -5.35 0.76
CA HIS A 168 10.23 -4.40 -0.35
C HIS A 168 11.10 -4.97 -1.49
N GLU A 169 12.04 -5.86 -1.20
CA GLU A 169 12.89 -6.56 -2.20
C GLU A 169 12.05 -7.45 -3.14
N TYR A 170 10.87 -7.86 -2.68
CA TYR A 170 9.90 -8.66 -3.40
C TYR A 170 8.74 -7.82 -3.96
N GLY A 171 8.74 -6.51 -3.73
CA GLY A 171 7.70 -5.62 -4.22
C GLY A 171 6.49 -5.47 -3.30
N TRP A 172 6.62 -5.80 -2.01
CA TRP A 172 5.58 -5.68 -1.00
C TRP A 172 5.85 -4.53 -0.04
N ILE A 173 4.80 -3.85 0.42
CA ILE A 173 4.88 -2.74 1.35
C ILE A 173 3.78 -2.82 2.43
N PRO A 174 4.02 -2.30 3.64
CA PRO A 174 3.04 -2.21 4.72
C PRO A 174 2.21 -0.92 4.57
N SER A 175 1.38 -0.86 3.51
CA SER A 175 0.68 0.35 3.07
C SER A 175 -0.12 1.05 4.16
N TYR A 176 -0.76 0.30 5.07
CA TYR A 176 -1.56 0.85 6.17
C TYR A 176 -0.78 1.12 7.45
N TYR A 177 0.45 0.60 7.58
CA TYR A 177 1.23 0.77 8.79
C TYR A 177 1.86 2.17 8.91
N PHE A 178 2.38 2.70 7.79
CA PHE A 178 2.95 4.05 7.74
C PHE A 178 2.04 5.08 7.07
N ARG A 179 0.77 4.71 6.80
CA ARG A 179 -0.21 5.63 6.24
C ARG A 179 -0.43 6.80 7.21
N LYS A 180 -0.30 8.01 6.69
CA LYS A 180 -0.64 9.25 7.41
C LYS A 180 -2.07 9.67 7.01
N ASP A 181 -2.70 10.47 7.87
CA ASP A 181 -4.00 11.11 7.60
C ASP A 181 -5.13 10.15 7.19
N SER A 182 -5.11 8.94 7.77
CA SER A 182 -6.17 7.94 7.60
C SER A 182 -6.89 7.70 8.92
N GLN A 183 -8.21 7.50 8.82
CA GLN A 183 -9.02 6.97 9.91
C GLN A 183 -8.76 5.48 10.20
N ILE A 184 -8.16 4.76 9.24
CA ILE A 184 -7.78 3.37 9.42
C ILE A 184 -6.54 3.30 10.30
N ARG A 185 -6.61 2.44 11.32
CA ARG A 185 -5.49 2.21 12.24
C ARG A 185 -4.28 1.62 11.53
N LYS A 186 -3.12 1.63 12.21
CA LYS A 186 -1.94 0.90 11.76
C LYS A 186 -2.20 -0.61 11.75
N GLU A 187 -1.82 -1.26 10.66
CA GLU A 187 -2.02 -2.70 10.48
C GLU A 187 -0.72 -3.39 10.07
N ALA A 188 0.01 -3.95 11.05
CA ALA A 188 1.28 -4.65 10.80
C ALA A 188 1.13 -5.89 9.89
N TRP A 189 -0.08 -6.46 9.82
CA TRP A 189 -0.39 -7.62 8.99
C TRP A 189 -0.74 -7.29 7.55
N HIS A 190 -1.05 -6.04 7.20
CA HIS A 190 -1.59 -5.67 5.89
C HIS A 190 -0.48 -5.27 4.93
N TRP A 191 -0.27 -6.08 3.89
CA TRP A 191 0.81 -5.89 2.92
C TRP A 191 0.27 -5.80 1.49
N ARG A 192 0.72 -4.80 0.76
CA ARG A 192 0.32 -4.50 -0.61
C ARG A 192 1.45 -4.77 -1.59
N PHE A 193 1.18 -5.55 -2.63
CA PHE A 193 2.08 -5.71 -3.77
C PHE A 193 1.98 -4.51 -4.71
N VAL A 194 3.14 -3.92 -4.98
CA VAL A 194 3.31 -2.69 -5.75
C VAL A 194 4.33 -2.82 -6.88
N GLY A 195 5.08 -3.94 -6.92
CA GLY A 195 6.26 -4.12 -7.76
C GLY A 195 7.55 -3.66 -7.07
N LYS A 196 8.70 -4.24 -7.43
CA LYS A 196 9.98 -4.01 -6.73
C LYS A 196 10.41 -2.54 -6.74
N ASP A 197 10.40 -1.89 -7.89
CA ASP A 197 10.82 -0.49 -8.02
C ASP A 197 9.96 0.45 -7.16
N ALA A 198 8.64 0.27 -7.18
CA ALA A 198 7.71 1.06 -6.38
C ALA A 198 7.85 0.78 -4.88
N ALA A 199 8.14 -0.46 -4.50
CA ALA A 199 8.39 -0.81 -3.10
C ALA A 199 9.71 -0.25 -2.59
N GLN A 200 10.76 -0.23 -3.41
CA GLN A 200 12.04 0.42 -3.10
C GLN A 200 11.84 1.92 -2.90
N TRP A 201 11.14 2.57 -3.83
CA TRP A 201 10.79 3.98 -3.70
C TRP A 201 10.01 4.27 -2.40
N TYR A 202 9.00 3.43 -2.09
CA TYR A 202 8.27 3.54 -0.84
C TYR A 202 9.18 3.39 0.39
N ARG A 203 10.07 2.40 0.38
CA ARG A 203 11.03 2.20 1.47
C ARG A 203 11.92 3.42 1.68
N SER A 204 12.39 4.04 0.61
CA SER A 204 13.21 5.26 0.68
C SER A 204 12.44 6.47 1.19
N THR A 205 11.20 6.68 0.73
CA THR A 205 10.41 7.84 1.14
C THR A 205 10.01 7.78 2.63
N TRP A 206 9.84 6.58 3.19
CA TRP A 206 9.55 6.36 4.62
C TRP A 206 10.79 5.88 5.41
N GLU A 207 12.00 6.18 4.94
CA GLU A 207 13.23 5.62 5.51
C GLU A 207 13.36 5.87 7.01
N ASN A 208 13.00 7.06 7.49
CA ASN A 208 13.09 7.41 8.90
C ASN A 208 12.10 6.61 9.74
N GLU A 209 10.84 6.48 9.29
CA GLU A 209 9.82 5.68 9.95
C GLU A 209 10.20 4.19 10.00
N TYR A 210 10.72 3.65 8.90
CA TYR A 210 11.22 2.28 8.86
C TYR A 210 12.41 2.06 9.80
N LYS A 211 13.40 2.95 9.79
CA LYS A 211 14.57 2.84 10.67
C LYS A 211 14.17 2.89 12.14
N ALA A 212 13.34 3.86 12.52
CA ALA A 212 12.86 3.98 13.89
C ALA A 212 12.13 2.71 14.34
N GLU A 213 11.30 2.14 13.47
CA GLU A 213 10.52 0.95 13.78
C GLU A 213 11.35 -0.34 13.84
N ILE A 214 12.31 -0.50 12.92
CA ILE A 214 13.26 -1.62 12.94
C ILE A 214 14.10 -1.57 14.22
N ILE A 215 14.66 -0.41 14.56
CA ILE A 215 15.42 -0.22 15.80
C ILE A 215 14.54 -0.58 17.01
N ARG A 216 13.29 -0.09 17.06
CA ARG A 216 12.35 -0.42 18.15
C ARG A 216 12.18 -1.94 18.28
N LEU A 217 11.99 -2.64 17.17
CA LEU A 217 11.76 -4.09 17.14
C LEU A 217 12.99 -4.94 17.45
N GLU A 218 14.19 -4.46 17.15
CA GLU A 218 15.46 -5.14 17.48
C GLU A 218 15.75 -5.16 18.99
N HIS A 219 15.09 -4.28 19.76
CA HIS A 219 15.27 -4.14 21.21
C HIS A 219 14.14 -4.77 22.03
N ILE A 220 13.28 -5.60 21.41
CA ILE A 220 12.19 -6.35 22.06
C ILE A 220 12.54 -7.84 22.15
#